data_AF-A0A933G5A2-F1
#
_entry.id   AF-A0A933G5A2-F1
#
_cell.length_a   1.000
_cell.length_b   1.000
_cell.length_c   1.000
_cell.angle_alpha   90.00
_cell.angle_beta   90.00
_cell.angle_gamma   90.00
#
_symmetry.space_group_name_H-M   'P 1'
#
loop_
_entity.id
_entity.type
_entity.pdbx_description
1 polymer ?
#
loop_
_entity_poly.entity_id
_entity_poly.type
_entity_poly.pdbx_seq_one_letter_code
_entity_poly.pdbx_strand_id
1 'polypeptide(L)'
;MLAGSVLLTGWILGCAGPATAGVFNPDVSGNGLTLDGYMIRVPGGGEPGGPVYTYRLGKYEITNQQCCDFLNDAERDAASGAPTRRSSNMYFLTTSEAAGTVYMEGTLTPFEYLCYVNSPSPEFDLTYDPAAAAGSRYQVKPGRAKWAARRLTWAGALKFCNWLTLDQGMSESQCCYTEGPHLGCWHPVTISTQDWWGKTPLHNDSVSAGRDLNDTERSDLVRRYRGYRLPMDDAGLLAGINRPYPNDFNEWLKAAAYDPNAPATLRTNAGGWQALPYHWMYGFGRETNTAADANWFGSGDPYEPGPAPVDFYDGTDHGGVFATNDTANAYGLYGLAGNVWEWCQDYGVSMDKRSVRGGSWISTPERQAASSCYFYGHVEAADISFGLRVLRVPGPKGDSDGDNDVDSHDVAHLAACLSGPAVAQTQESCQDAILDEDDDVDQEDFGLLQACMSGEDVLAPLECYR
;
A
#
# COMPACT_ATOMS: atom_id res chain seq x y z
N MET A 1 1.18 -40.98 -59.19
CA MET A 1 2.10 -40.39 -58.21
C MET A 1 1.34 -39.29 -57.49
N LEU A 2 1.01 -39.53 -56.22
CA LEU A 2 0.31 -38.59 -55.34
C LEU A 2 1.33 -37.59 -54.79
N ALA A 3 1.02 -36.28 -54.88
CA ALA A 3 1.71 -35.24 -54.13
C ALA A 3 0.97 -35.05 -52.79
N GLY A 4 1.66 -35.31 -51.68
CA GLY A 4 1.14 -35.19 -50.32
C GLY A 4 1.40 -33.80 -49.77
N SER A 5 0.33 -33.20 -49.24
CA SER A 5 0.29 -31.98 -48.44
C SER A 5 0.78 -32.25 -47.01
N VAL A 6 1.68 -31.41 -46.51
CA VAL A 6 2.02 -31.33 -45.08
C VAL A 6 1.60 -29.95 -44.59
N LEU A 7 0.55 -29.92 -43.76
CA LEU A 7 0.12 -28.77 -42.99
C LEU A 7 1.02 -28.67 -41.74
N LEU A 8 1.87 -27.64 -41.67
CA LEU A 8 2.45 -27.20 -40.40
C LEU A 8 1.44 -26.27 -39.73
N THR A 9 0.78 -26.75 -38.67
CA THR A 9 0.06 -25.92 -37.71
C THR A 9 1.09 -25.18 -36.86
N GLY A 10 1.26 -23.88 -37.11
CA GLY A 10 2.03 -22.99 -36.26
C GLY A 10 1.29 -22.75 -34.95
N TRP A 11 1.93 -23.07 -33.83
CA TRP A 11 1.52 -22.65 -32.51
C TRP A 11 1.68 -21.13 -32.43
N ILE A 12 0.57 -20.42 -32.24
CA ILE A 12 0.58 -19.00 -31.89
C ILE A 12 1.01 -18.94 -30.42
N LEU A 13 2.28 -18.64 -30.16
CA LEU A 13 2.66 -18.03 -28.89
C LEU A 13 1.81 -16.77 -28.74
N GLY A 14 0.99 -16.71 -27.71
CA GLY A 14 0.31 -15.49 -27.30
C GLY A 14 1.34 -14.49 -26.82
N CYS A 15 1.91 -13.71 -27.75
CA CYS A 15 2.61 -12.50 -27.40
C CYS A 15 1.56 -11.53 -26.84
N ALA A 16 1.53 -11.37 -25.51
CA ALA A 16 0.96 -10.18 -24.91
C ALA A 16 1.57 -8.99 -25.63
N GLY A 17 0.73 -8.10 -26.17
CA GLY A 17 1.21 -6.82 -26.69
C GLY A 17 1.98 -6.09 -25.59
N PRO A 18 2.89 -5.16 -25.93
CA PRO A 18 3.60 -4.38 -24.91
C PRO A 18 2.55 -3.76 -23.98
N ALA A 19 2.59 -4.14 -22.70
CA ALA A 19 1.74 -3.54 -21.69
C ALA A 19 1.91 -2.02 -21.82
N THR A 20 0.82 -1.30 -22.01
CA THR A 20 0.86 0.15 -21.90
C THR A 20 1.36 0.45 -20.50
N ALA A 21 2.48 1.17 -20.38
CA ALA A 21 3.04 1.51 -19.08
C ALA A 21 1.95 2.16 -18.22
N GLY A 22 1.85 1.72 -16.96
CA GLY A 22 0.92 2.30 -15.99
C GLY A 22 1.09 3.81 -15.85
N VAL A 23 0.04 4.49 -15.40
CA VAL A 23 0.07 5.95 -15.21
C VAL A 23 0.51 6.38 -13.81
N PHE A 24 0.63 5.46 -12.85
CA PHE A 24 1.12 5.78 -11.52
C PHE A 24 2.55 6.33 -11.60
N ASN A 25 2.72 7.60 -11.20
CA ASN A 25 4.02 8.24 -11.17
C ASN A 25 4.63 8.22 -9.75
N PRO A 26 5.70 7.45 -9.49
CA PRO A 26 6.43 7.53 -8.21
C PRO A 26 7.21 8.85 -8.06
N ASP A 27 7.59 9.50 -9.16
CA ASP A 27 8.41 10.71 -9.19
C ASP A 27 7.57 11.98 -9.40
N VAL A 28 6.73 12.31 -8.43
CA VAL A 28 5.95 13.56 -8.47
C VAL A 28 6.87 14.81 -8.38
N SER A 29 8.08 14.63 -7.85
CA SER A 29 9.06 15.70 -7.67
C SER A 29 9.93 15.97 -8.91
N GLY A 30 10.00 15.04 -9.87
CA GLY A 30 10.84 15.16 -11.07
C GLY A 30 12.33 14.94 -10.78
N ASN A 31 12.67 14.22 -9.71
CA ASN A 31 14.03 13.99 -9.24
C ASN A 31 14.60 12.62 -9.67
N GLY A 32 13.90 11.88 -10.54
CA GLY A 32 14.31 10.58 -11.04
C GLY A 32 13.95 9.40 -10.11
N LEU A 33 12.96 9.55 -9.22
CA LEU A 33 12.54 8.48 -8.31
C LEU A 33 11.86 7.33 -9.08
N THR A 34 12.51 6.17 -9.15
CA THR A 34 11.91 4.97 -9.75
C THR A 34 10.85 4.35 -8.84
N LEU A 35 10.02 3.46 -9.37
CA LEU A 35 9.08 2.69 -8.55
C LEU A 35 9.80 1.84 -7.50
N ASP A 36 10.94 1.25 -7.83
CA ASP A 36 11.78 0.52 -6.87
C ASP A 36 12.32 1.42 -5.76
N GLY A 37 12.74 2.65 -6.10
CA GLY A 37 13.16 3.63 -5.10
C GLY A 37 12.00 4.18 -4.27
N TYR A 38 10.77 4.16 -4.80
CA TYR A 38 9.56 4.53 -4.07
C TYR A 38 9.06 3.39 -3.16
N MET A 39 9.17 2.13 -3.59
CA MET A 39 8.72 0.97 -2.82
C MET A 39 9.85 0.45 -1.93
N ILE A 40 10.02 1.09 -0.78
CA ILE A 40 11.09 0.84 0.19
C ILE A 40 10.96 -0.57 0.79
N ARG A 41 12.06 -1.30 0.76
CA ARG A 41 12.16 -2.64 1.36
C ARG A 41 12.18 -2.56 2.89
N VAL A 42 11.29 -3.31 3.53
CA VAL A 42 11.29 -3.54 4.99
C VAL A 42 11.59 -5.02 5.25
N PRO A 43 12.80 -5.37 5.71
CA PRO A 43 13.25 -6.76 5.86
C PRO A 43 12.39 -7.58 6.81
N GLY A 44 12.08 -8.82 6.41
CA GLY A 44 11.45 -9.82 7.28
C GLY A 44 12.35 -10.28 8.42
N GLY A 45 11.74 -10.70 9.53
CA GLY A 45 12.46 -11.12 10.74
C GLY A 45 13.11 -9.97 11.49
N GLY A 46 14.05 -10.30 12.40
CA GLY A 46 14.76 -9.34 13.26
C GLY A 46 13.91 -8.84 14.44
N GLU A 47 12.70 -8.37 14.18
CA GLU A 47 11.75 -7.92 15.19
C GLU A 47 11.18 -9.09 15.99
N PRO A 48 11.37 -9.14 17.32
CA PRO A 48 10.79 -10.19 18.14
C PRO A 48 9.26 -10.18 18.07
N GLY A 49 8.69 -11.21 17.48
CA GLY A 49 7.25 -11.35 17.29
C GLY A 49 6.68 -10.47 16.18
N GLY A 50 7.50 -9.84 15.34
CA GLY A 50 7.06 -9.06 14.18
C GLY A 50 6.98 -9.89 12.89
N PRO A 51 6.62 -9.25 11.76
CA PRO A 51 6.61 -9.90 10.44
C PRO A 51 7.91 -10.63 10.08
N VAL A 52 7.80 -11.93 9.82
CA VAL A 52 8.93 -12.80 9.40
C VAL A 52 9.22 -12.73 7.90
N TYR A 53 8.32 -12.13 7.13
CA TYR A 53 8.44 -11.91 5.69
C TYR A 53 8.85 -10.47 5.39
N THR A 54 9.51 -10.26 4.25
CA THR A 54 9.85 -8.93 3.76
C THR A 54 8.70 -8.39 2.93
N TYR A 55 8.49 -7.09 3.00
CA TYR A 55 7.54 -6.39 2.15
C TYR A 55 8.15 -5.09 1.64
N ARG A 56 7.50 -4.50 0.65
CA ARG A 56 7.83 -3.17 0.16
C ARG A 56 6.70 -2.21 0.49
N LEU A 57 7.05 -1.08 1.09
CA LEU A 57 6.13 -0.05 1.52
C LEU A 57 6.45 1.26 0.79
N GLY A 58 5.43 2.00 0.36
CA GLY A 58 5.64 3.29 -0.30
C GLY A 58 6.47 4.24 0.56
N LYS A 59 7.39 4.99 -0.05
CA LYS A 59 8.33 5.90 0.62
C LYS A 59 7.63 7.06 1.32
N TYR A 60 6.55 7.52 0.71
CA TYR A 60 5.71 8.63 1.14
C TYR A 60 4.24 8.19 1.21
N GLU A 61 3.39 9.01 1.82
CA GLU A 61 1.96 8.90 1.61
C GLU A 61 1.61 9.09 0.12
N ILE A 62 0.53 8.46 -0.33
CA ILE A 62 0.02 8.69 -1.69
C ILE A 62 -0.32 10.17 -1.85
N THR A 63 0.13 10.78 -2.94
CA THR A 63 -0.02 12.21 -3.21
C THR A 63 -1.29 12.55 -3.98
N ASN A 64 -1.69 13.82 -3.97
CA ASN A 64 -2.80 14.31 -4.80
C ASN A 64 -2.57 14.07 -6.29
N GLN A 65 -1.34 14.17 -6.79
CA GLN A 65 -1.05 13.86 -8.19
C GLN A 65 -1.34 12.39 -8.52
N GLN A 66 -0.84 11.46 -7.70
CA GLN A 66 -1.08 10.03 -7.88
C GLN A 66 -2.58 9.67 -7.77
N CYS A 67 -3.31 10.31 -6.86
CA CYS A 67 -4.76 10.16 -6.78
C CYS A 67 -5.48 10.72 -8.02
N CYS A 68 -5.02 11.86 -8.55
CA CYS A 68 -5.53 12.43 -9.79
C CYS A 68 -5.28 11.51 -10.99
N ASP A 69 -4.10 10.88 -11.08
CA ASP A 69 -3.74 9.93 -12.13
C ASP A 69 -4.66 8.69 -12.07
N PHE A 70 -4.90 8.17 -10.87
CA PHE A 70 -5.88 7.10 -10.62
C PHE A 70 -7.29 7.46 -11.12
N LEU A 71 -7.83 8.59 -10.68
CA LEU A 71 -9.20 9.00 -11.02
C LEU A 71 -9.37 9.22 -12.51
N ASN A 72 -8.38 9.84 -13.17
CA ASN A 72 -8.41 10.06 -14.61
C ASN A 72 -8.23 8.76 -15.41
N ASP A 73 -7.35 7.84 -15.00
CA ASP A 73 -7.21 6.55 -15.67
C ASP A 73 -8.48 5.70 -15.55
N ALA A 74 -9.06 5.62 -14.35
CA ALA A 74 -10.31 4.91 -14.13
C ALA A 74 -11.48 5.55 -14.89
N GLU A 75 -11.56 6.89 -14.98
CA GLU A 75 -12.61 7.55 -15.77
C GLU A 75 -12.45 7.28 -17.27
N ARG A 76 -11.21 7.22 -17.77
CA ARG A 76 -10.91 6.86 -19.16
C ARG A 76 -11.31 5.41 -19.46
N ASP A 77 -10.98 4.48 -18.56
CA ASP A 77 -11.38 3.07 -18.66
C ASP A 77 -12.91 2.93 -18.66
N ALA A 78 -13.62 3.64 -17.77
CA ALA A 78 -15.08 3.67 -17.72
C ALA A 78 -15.70 4.15 -19.05
N ALA A 79 -15.06 5.10 -19.73
CA ALA A 79 -15.51 5.67 -20.99
C ALA A 79 -15.06 4.89 -22.24
N SER A 80 -14.28 3.82 -22.09
CA SER A 80 -13.65 3.09 -23.21
C SER A 80 -14.63 2.30 -24.10
N GLY A 81 -15.86 2.08 -23.64
CA GLY A 81 -16.84 1.19 -24.28
C GLY A 81 -16.63 -0.31 -23.95
N ALA A 82 -15.50 -0.66 -23.32
CA ALA A 82 -15.21 -1.99 -22.80
C ALA A 82 -14.45 -1.86 -21.45
N PRO A 83 -15.09 -1.29 -20.42
CA PRO A 83 -14.44 -1.03 -19.14
C PRO A 83 -13.91 -2.31 -18.50
N THR A 84 -12.77 -2.19 -17.84
CA THR A 84 -12.10 -3.30 -17.15
C THR A 84 -12.29 -3.17 -15.64
N ARG A 85 -11.58 -3.99 -14.87
CA ARG A 85 -11.52 -3.83 -13.42
C ARG A 85 -10.81 -2.52 -12.99
N ARG A 86 -10.16 -1.77 -13.88
CA ARG A 86 -9.62 -0.44 -13.55
C ARG A 86 -10.73 0.53 -13.11
N SER A 87 -11.90 0.49 -13.75
CA SER A 87 -13.04 1.34 -13.39
C SER A 87 -14.24 0.60 -12.77
N SER A 88 -14.11 -0.70 -12.47
CA SER A 88 -15.22 -1.46 -11.87
C SER A 88 -15.69 -0.84 -10.55
N ASN A 89 -17.01 -0.79 -10.37
CA ASN A 89 -17.67 -0.19 -9.20
C ASN A 89 -17.26 1.27 -8.95
N MET A 90 -17.04 2.03 -10.04
CA MET A 90 -16.79 3.47 -9.98
C MET A 90 -17.82 4.20 -10.83
N TYR A 91 -18.69 4.96 -10.17
CA TYR A 91 -19.65 5.86 -10.79
C TYR A 91 -19.19 7.31 -10.60
N PHE A 92 -18.81 7.95 -11.70
CA PHE A 92 -18.31 9.33 -11.71
C PHE A 92 -19.47 10.31 -11.81
N LEU A 93 -19.73 11.07 -10.73
CA LEU A 93 -20.80 12.07 -10.72
C LEU A 93 -20.40 13.29 -11.57
N THR A 94 -21.13 13.54 -12.65
CA THR A 94 -20.85 14.64 -13.62
C THR A 94 -21.73 15.88 -13.43
N THR A 95 -22.77 15.78 -12.59
CA THR A 95 -23.77 16.83 -12.39
C THR A 95 -23.91 17.14 -10.90
N SER A 96 -24.35 18.36 -10.55
CA SER A 96 -24.43 18.93 -9.19
C SER A 96 -23.15 19.61 -8.66
N GLU A 97 -23.25 20.25 -7.49
CA GLU A 97 -22.14 20.85 -6.76
C GLU A 97 -21.11 19.81 -6.26
N ALA A 98 -21.50 18.54 -6.18
CA ALA A 98 -20.61 17.43 -5.83
C ALA A 98 -19.97 16.75 -7.06
N ALA A 99 -20.04 17.38 -8.25
CA ALA A 99 -19.42 16.87 -9.46
C ALA A 99 -17.93 16.55 -9.23
N GLY A 100 -17.51 15.38 -9.70
CA GLY A 100 -16.20 14.79 -9.44
C GLY A 100 -16.21 13.78 -8.28
N THR A 101 -17.24 13.74 -7.43
CA THR A 101 -17.37 12.67 -6.43
C THR A 101 -17.57 11.32 -7.13
N VAL A 102 -16.87 10.29 -6.66
CA VAL A 102 -16.93 8.94 -7.20
C VAL A 102 -17.69 8.03 -6.24
N TYR A 103 -18.80 7.48 -6.71
CA TYR A 103 -19.64 6.53 -5.98
C TYR A 103 -19.32 5.08 -6.35
N MET A 104 -19.69 4.13 -5.50
CA MET A 104 -19.57 2.70 -5.82
C MET A 104 -20.54 2.29 -6.95
N GLU A 105 -21.71 2.96 -7.00
CA GLU A 105 -22.72 2.76 -8.04
C GLU A 105 -23.58 4.02 -8.30
N GLY A 106 -24.41 3.97 -9.33
CA GLY A 106 -25.22 5.11 -9.79
C GLY A 106 -26.53 5.36 -9.02
N THR A 107 -26.89 4.52 -8.04
CA THR A 107 -28.08 4.74 -7.19
C THR A 107 -27.86 5.88 -6.18
N LEU A 108 -26.61 6.33 -6.03
CA LEU A 108 -26.18 7.47 -5.19
C LEU A 108 -26.68 7.38 -3.76
N THR A 109 -26.63 6.17 -3.18
CA THR A 109 -26.87 5.95 -1.76
C THR A 109 -25.92 6.83 -0.93
N PRO A 110 -26.43 7.55 0.09
CA PRO A 110 -25.58 8.29 1.00
C PRO A 110 -24.51 7.37 1.59
N PHE A 111 -23.27 7.87 1.70
CA PHE A 111 -22.13 7.18 2.32
C PHE A 111 -21.48 6.03 1.51
N GLU A 112 -21.98 5.69 0.33
CA GLU A 112 -21.36 4.69 -0.57
C GLU A 112 -20.51 5.35 -1.68
N TYR A 113 -19.65 6.28 -1.27
CA TYR A 113 -18.66 6.88 -2.17
C TYR A 113 -17.24 6.39 -1.87
N LEU A 114 -16.43 6.31 -2.92
CA LEU A 114 -15.02 5.93 -2.87
C LEU A 114 -14.14 7.16 -2.63
N CYS A 115 -14.42 8.25 -3.35
CA CYS A 115 -13.69 9.50 -3.26
C CYS A 115 -14.66 10.67 -3.25
N TYR A 116 -14.54 11.54 -2.26
CA TYR A 116 -15.33 12.76 -2.18
C TYR A 116 -14.55 13.93 -2.78
N VAL A 117 -15.17 14.61 -3.75
CA VAL A 117 -14.58 15.78 -4.40
C VAL A 117 -15.61 16.91 -4.40
N ASN A 118 -15.17 18.08 -3.94
CA ASN A 118 -15.94 19.31 -3.98
C ASN A 118 -15.05 20.41 -4.57
N SER A 119 -15.05 20.50 -5.90
CA SER A 119 -14.20 21.41 -6.68
C SER A 119 -14.34 22.89 -6.27
N PRO A 120 -15.55 23.42 -6.00
CA PRO A 120 -15.73 24.79 -5.50
C PRO A 120 -15.10 25.05 -4.12
N SER A 121 -14.96 24.04 -3.27
CA SER A 121 -14.44 24.23 -1.91
C SER A 121 -12.91 24.44 -1.93
N PRO A 122 -12.40 25.46 -1.23
CA PRO A 122 -10.96 25.68 -1.10
C PRO A 122 -10.24 24.60 -0.27
N GLU A 123 -10.98 23.80 0.51
CA GLU A 123 -10.43 22.74 1.38
C GLU A 123 -10.04 21.45 0.63
N PHE A 124 -10.42 21.35 -0.66
CA PHE A 124 -10.10 20.21 -1.52
C PHE A 124 -8.91 20.53 -2.40
N ASP A 125 -8.05 19.55 -2.62
CA ASP A 125 -6.83 19.73 -3.43
C ASP A 125 -7.03 19.38 -4.91
N LEU A 126 -8.15 18.74 -5.26
CA LEU A 126 -8.53 18.41 -6.62
C LEU A 126 -9.66 19.32 -7.13
N THR A 127 -9.63 19.60 -8.41
CA THR A 127 -10.71 20.24 -9.18
C THR A 127 -11.27 19.27 -10.19
N TYR A 128 -12.51 19.52 -10.61
CA TYR A 128 -13.22 18.72 -11.59
C TYR A 128 -13.82 19.62 -12.67
N ASP A 129 -13.51 19.33 -13.93
CA ASP A 129 -14.08 19.97 -15.12
C ASP A 129 -14.92 18.97 -15.92
N PRO A 130 -16.27 19.01 -15.82
CA PRO A 130 -17.15 18.11 -16.58
C PRO A 130 -17.07 18.31 -18.10
N ALA A 131 -16.56 19.45 -18.58
CA ALA A 131 -16.45 19.74 -20.01
C ALA A 131 -15.17 19.15 -20.63
N ALA A 132 -14.17 18.80 -19.82
CA ALA A 132 -12.97 18.13 -20.30
C ALA A 132 -13.27 16.69 -20.76
N ALA A 133 -12.36 16.15 -21.58
CA ALA A 133 -12.44 14.76 -22.03
C ALA A 133 -12.34 13.80 -20.84
N ALA A 134 -13.04 12.66 -20.93
CA ALA A 134 -12.93 11.60 -19.92
C ALA A 134 -11.47 11.19 -19.73
N GLY A 135 -11.02 11.15 -18.48
CA GLY A 135 -9.63 10.94 -18.11
C GLY A 135 -8.74 12.17 -18.19
N SER A 136 -9.34 13.36 -18.24
CA SER A 136 -8.65 14.64 -18.03
C SER A 136 -9.51 15.63 -17.24
N ARG A 137 -10.60 15.15 -16.61
CA ARG A 137 -11.54 15.99 -15.87
C ARG A 137 -11.05 16.32 -14.48
N TYR A 138 -10.27 15.44 -13.86
CA TYR A 138 -9.63 15.73 -12.59
C TYR A 138 -8.33 16.48 -12.82
N GLN A 139 -8.11 17.54 -12.04
CA GLN A 139 -6.86 18.29 -12.03
C GLN A 139 -6.47 18.65 -10.61
N VAL A 140 -5.19 18.47 -10.28
CA VAL A 140 -4.63 18.96 -9.01
C VAL A 140 -4.62 20.49 -9.03
N LYS A 141 -5.05 21.13 -7.94
CA LYS A 141 -4.91 22.58 -7.77
C LYS A 141 -3.44 23.01 -7.87
N PRO A 142 -3.16 24.22 -8.39
CA PRO A 142 -1.79 24.71 -8.55
C PRO A 142 -0.99 24.59 -7.24
N GLY A 143 0.18 23.95 -7.33
CA GLY A 143 1.07 23.77 -6.19
C GLY A 143 0.55 22.81 -5.11
N ARG A 144 -0.38 21.89 -5.41
CA ARG A 144 -0.87 20.88 -4.44
C ARG A 144 -0.49 19.44 -4.80
N ALA A 145 0.32 19.23 -5.84
CA ALA A 145 0.62 17.91 -6.40
C ALA A 145 1.25 16.94 -5.39
N LYS A 146 2.19 17.45 -4.58
CA LYS A 146 2.95 16.67 -3.58
C LYS A 146 2.29 16.50 -2.23
N TRP A 147 1.11 17.07 -2.02
CA TRP A 147 0.42 16.99 -0.73
C TRP A 147 -0.22 15.61 -0.65
N ALA A 148 -0.25 15.03 0.55
CA ALA A 148 -0.89 13.74 0.77
C ALA A 148 -2.35 13.79 0.31
N ALA A 149 -2.75 12.80 -0.47
CA ALA A 149 -4.13 12.60 -0.91
C ALA A 149 -5.00 12.30 0.31
N ARG A 150 -6.16 12.96 0.34
CA ARG A 150 -7.15 12.84 1.41
C ARG A 150 -8.52 12.69 0.77
N ARG A 151 -9.56 12.48 1.59
CA ARG A 151 -10.95 12.33 1.12
C ARG A 151 -11.22 11.04 0.31
N LEU A 152 -10.39 10.01 0.51
CA LEU A 152 -10.74 8.65 0.14
C LEU A 152 -11.38 7.97 1.35
N THR A 153 -12.50 7.27 1.12
CA THR A 153 -13.03 6.33 2.11
C THR A 153 -12.11 5.11 2.19
N TRP A 154 -12.32 4.23 3.17
CA TRP A 154 -11.53 3.00 3.24
C TRP A 154 -11.68 2.17 1.97
N ALA A 155 -12.90 2.01 1.45
CA ALA A 155 -13.15 1.33 0.18
C ALA A 155 -12.51 2.07 -1.02
N GLY A 156 -12.47 3.41 -0.99
CA GLY A 156 -11.71 4.19 -1.97
C GLY A 156 -10.21 3.89 -1.96
N ALA A 157 -9.62 3.73 -0.77
CA ALA A 157 -8.23 3.31 -0.63
C ALA A 157 -8.00 1.87 -1.11
N LEU A 158 -8.95 0.96 -0.87
CA LEU A 158 -8.91 -0.40 -1.44
C LEU A 158 -8.97 -0.39 -2.97
N LYS A 159 -9.86 0.44 -3.53
CA LYS A 159 -9.99 0.59 -4.99
C LYS A 159 -8.70 1.13 -5.59
N PHE A 160 -8.05 2.11 -4.94
CA PHE A 160 -6.74 2.60 -5.35
C PHE A 160 -5.70 1.45 -5.38
N CYS A 161 -5.68 0.58 -4.37
CA CYS A 161 -4.76 -0.55 -4.31
C CYS A 161 -5.00 -1.58 -5.44
N ASN A 162 -6.26 -1.95 -5.69
CA ASN A 162 -6.62 -2.83 -6.82
C ASN A 162 -6.28 -2.17 -8.16
N TRP A 163 -6.58 -0.88 -8.33
CA TRP A 163 -6.22 -0.14 -9.52
C TRP A 163 -4.71 -0.13 -9.74
N LEU A 164 -3.92 0.18 -8.70
CA LEU A 164 -2.46 0.22 -8.80
C LEU A 164 -1.89 -1.15 -9.18
N THR A 165 -2.49 -2.24 -8.69
CA THR A 165 -2.13 -3.62 -9.09
C THR A 165 -2.26 -3.80 -10.60
N LEU A 166 -3.39 -3.39 -11.18
CA LEU A 166 -3.64 -3.46 -12.63
C LEU A 166 -2.82 -2.44 -13.42
N ASP A 167 -2.54 -1.28 -12.81
CA ASP A 167 -1.72 -0.23 -13.38
C ASP A 167 -0.29 -0.70 -13.61
N GLN A 168 0.24 -1.45 -12.64
CA GLN A 168 1.56 -2.08 -12.72
C GLN A 168 1.58 -3.38 -13.53
N GLY A 169 0.54 -3.65 -14.33
CA GLY A 169 0.51 -4.76 -15.29
C GLY A 169 0.20 -6.12 -14.70
N MET A 170 -0.16 -6.22 -13.41
CA MET A 170 -0.56 -7.49 -12.81
C MET A 170 -1.99 -7.86 -13.21
N SER A 171 -2.31 -9.15 -13.19
CA SER A 171 -3.65 -9.66 -13.48
C SER A 171 -4.63 -9.35 -12.35
N GLU A 172 -5.93 -9.39 -12.66
CA GLU A 172 -7.01 -9.22 -11.67
C GLU A 172 -6.97 -10.24 -10.53
N SER A 173 -6.39 -11.43 -10.75
CA SER A 173 -6.20 -12.44 -9.71
C SER A 173 -5.22 -12.01 -8.61
N GLN A 174 -4.37 -11.02 -8.87
CA GLN A 174 -3.41 -10.50 -7.91
C GLN A 174 -3.98 -9.38 -7.03
N CYS A 175 -5.20 -8.89 -7.31
CA CYS A 175 -5.86 -7.87 -6.51
C CYS A 175 -6.23 -8.40 -5.12
N CYS A 176 -5.85 -7.66 -4.08
CA CYS A 176 -6.01 -8.05 -2.67
C CYS A 176 -7.43 -7.85 -2.11
N TYR A 177 -8.31 -7.14 -2.84
CA TYR A 177 -9.64 -6.77 -2.34
C TYR A 177 -10.77 -7.15 -3.28
N THR A 178 -11.87 -7.61 -2.70
CA THR A 178 -13.16 -7.71 -3.38
C THR A 178 -13.73 -6.31 -3.62
N GLU A 179 -14.55 -6.18 -4.66
CA GLU A 179 -15.24 -4.94 -5.02
C GLU A 179 -16.72 -5.23 -5.25
N GLY A 180 -17.57 -4.22 -5.04
CA GLY A 180 -18.98 -4.32 -5.42
C GLY A 180 -19.73 -2.99 -5.25
N PRO A 181 -21.04 -3.00 -5.56
CA PRO A 181 -21.84 -1.78 -5.60
C PRO A 181 -22.12 -1.17 -4.23
N HIS A 182 -21.86 -1.90 -3.15
CA HIS A 182 -22.14 -1.48 -1.78
C HIS A 182 -20.93 -1.67 -0.90
N LEU A 183 -20.84 -0.90 0.19
CA LEU A 183 -19.72 -0.98 1.13
C LEU A 183 -19.50 -2.40 1.68
N GLY A 184 -20.60 -3.13 1.90
CA GLY A 184 -20.59 -4.53 2.34
C GLY A 184 -19.98 -5.53 1.35
N CYS A 185 -19.62 -5.10 0.13
CA CYS A 185 -18.92 -5.94 -0.84
C CYS A 185 -17.39 -5.84 -0.75
N TRP A 186 -16.86 -4.86 0.01
CA TRP A 186 -15.44 -4.55 0.05
C TRP A 186 -14.78 -5.18 1.27
N HIS A 187 -13.85 -6.10 1.05
CA HIS A 187 -13.05 -6.75 2.08
C HIS A 187 -11.80 -7.42 1.46
N PRO A 188 -10.82 -7.85 2.26
CA PRO A 188 -9.73 -8.68 1.75
C PRO A 188 -10.26 -9.97 1.11
N VAL A 189 -9.66 -10.39 0.01
CA VAL A 189 -10.09 -11.59 -0.75
C VAL A 189 -9.96 -12.91 0.03
N THR A 190 -9.18 -12.92 1.12
CA THR A 190 -8.94 -14.11 1.94
C THR A 190 -9.97 -14.37 3.02
N ILE A 191 -10.96 -13.49 3.19
CA ILE A 191 -12.08 -13.70 4.11
C ILE A 191 -13.40 -13.63 3.34
N SER A 192 -14.40 -14.39 3.79
CA SER A 192 -15.74 -14.33 3.21
C SER A 192 -16.47 -13.04 3.60
N THR A 193 -17.38 -12.57 2.75
CA THR A 193 -18.25 -11.41 3.05
C THR A 193 -19.03 -11.60 4.35
N GLN A 194 -19.52 -12.83 4.58
CA GLN A 194 -20.29 -13.18 5.77
C GLN A 194 -19.45 -13.11 7.04
N ASP A 195 -18.18 -13.52 7.00
CA ASP A 195 -17.30 -13.46 8.17
C ASP A 195 -16.81 -12.03 8.43
N TRP A 196 -16.48 -11.29 7.36
CA TRP A 196 -16.03 -9.92 7.51
C TRP A 196 -17.16 -9.02 8.02
N TRP A 197 -18.29 -8.95 7.33
CA TRP A 197 -19.40 -8.05 7.68
C TRP A 197 -20.44 -8.66 8.61
N GLY A 198 -20.41 -9.97 8.87
CA GLY A 198 -21.35 -10.63 9.79
C GLY A 198 -22.75 -10.91 9.25
N LYS A 199 -23.12 -10.39 8.07
CA LYS A 199 -24.43 -10.60 7.41
C LYS A 199 -24.32 -10.38 5.89
N THR A 200 -25.32 -10.87 5.14
CA THR A 200 -25.54 -10.58 3.71
C THR A 200 -25.75 -9.07 3.47
N PRO A 201 -25.15 -8.48 2.43
CA PRO A 201 -25.05 -7.03 2.24
C PRO A 201 -26.40 -6.35 1.96
N LEU A 202 -26.98 -5.72 2.97
CA LEU A 202 -27.97 -4.66 2.80
C LEU A 202 -27.70 -3.60 3.87
N HIS A 203 -27.27 -2.41 3.41
CA HIS A 203 -27.28 -1.11 4.09
C HIS A 203 -26.79 -1.08 5.55
N ASN A 204 -25.63 -0.45 5.79
CA ASN A 204 -25.18 0.23 7.03
C ASN A 204 -25.62 -0.31 8.43
N ASP A 205 -25.96 -1.58 8.55
CA ASP A 205 -26.53 -2.18 9.76
C ASP A 205 -25.41 -2.68 10.68
N SER A 206 -25.02 -1.85 11.64
CA SER A 206 -23.86 -2.04 12.53
C SER A 206 -24.05 -3.09 13.65
N VAL A 207 -24.86 -4.14 13.46
CA VAL A 207 -25.15 -5.15 14.50
C VAL A 207 -24.18 -6.35 14.43
N SER A 208 -23.13 -6.27 15.25
CA SER A 208 -22.36 -7.31 15.96
C SER A 208 -22.25 -8.75 15.40
N ALA A 209 -21.85 -8.98 14.15
CA ALA A 209 -21.52 -10.35 13.71
C ALA A 209 -20.24 -10.52 12.87
N GLY A 210 -19.61 -9.43 12.42
CA GLY A 210 -18.37 -9.49 11.64
C GLY A 210 -17.11 -9.68 12.50
N ARG A 211 -16.05 -10.21 11.90
CA ARG A 211 -14.71 -10.35 12.49
C ARG A 211 -13.62 -9.85 11.53
N ASP A 212 -12.46 -9.54 12.10
CA ASP A 212 -11.26 -9.26 11.33
C ASP A 212 -10.64 -10.57 10.77
N LEU A 213 -9.59 -10.43 9.96
CA LEU A 213 -8.80 -11.57 9.48
C LEU A 213 -8.20 -12.33 10.67
N ASN A 214 -8.14 -13.65 10.54
CA ASN A 214 -7.30 -14.50 11.39
C ASN A 214 -5.92 -14.72 10.75
N ASP A 215 -4.98 -15.27 11.51
CA ASP A 215 -3.59 -15.49 11.08
C ASP A 215 -3.47 -16.30 9.78
N THR A 216 -4.35 -17.30 9.56
CA THR A 216 -4.38 -18.07 8.30
C THR A 216 -4.76 -17.18 7.12
N GLU A 217 -5.78 -16.34 7.27
CA GLU A 217 -6.25 -15.44 6.21
C GLU A 217 -5.26 -14.31 5.93
N ARG A 218 -4.53 -13.84 6.95
CA ARG A 218 -3.40 -12.90 6.80
C ARG A 218 -2.23 -13.55 6.07
N SER A 219 -1.86 -14.75 6.50
CA SER A 219 -0.83 -15.55 5.86
C SER A 219 -1.16 -15.83 4.39
N ASP A 220 -2.41 -16.16 4.08
CA ASP A 220 -2.83 -16.36 2.69
C ASP A 220 -2.81 -15.06 1.88
N LEU A 221 -3.09 -13.91 2.50
CA LEU A 221 -3.03 -12.62 1.80
C LEU A 221 -1.59 -12.27 1.43
N VAL A 222 -0.64 -12.57 2.32
CA VAL A 222 0.80 -12.43 2.07
C VAL A 222 1.28 -13.41 1.00
N ARG A 223 0.84 -14.67 1.09
CA ARG A 223 1.43 -15.76 0.30
C ARG A 223 0.88 -15.87 -1.12
N ARG A 224 -0.40 -15.54 -1.33
CA ARG A 224 -1.11 -15.80 -2.61
C ARG A 224 -1.27 -14.56 -3.49
N TYR A 225 -1.03 -13.36 -2.97
CA TYR A 225 -1.32 -12.11 -3.68
C TYR A 225 -0.11 -11.19 -3.69
N ARG A 226 0.31 -10.77 -4.88
CA ARG A 226 1.46 -9.89 -5.14
C ARG A 226 1.08 -8.43 -5.35
N GLY A 227 -0.22 -8.18 -5.48
CA GLY A 227 -0.79 -6.86 -5.71
C GLY A 227 -0.57 -5.91 -4.54
N TYR A 228 -0.88 -4.65 -4.80
CA TYR A 228 -0.82 -3.59 -3.81
C TYR A 228 -1.98 -3.71 -2.84
N ARG A 229 -1.73 -3.36 -1.59
CA ARG A 229 -2.72 -3.32 -0.51
C ARG A 229 -2.36 -2.30 0.56
N LEU A 230 -3.28 -2.05 1.49
CA LEU A 230 -2.98 -1.32 2.70
C LEU A 230 -2.10 -2.18 3.63
N PRO A 231 -1.20 -1.55 4.42
CA PRO A 231 -0.45 -2.28 5.43
C PRO A 231 -1.39 -2.84 6.49
N MET A 232 -1.04 -4.03 6.98
CA MET A 232 -1.70 -4.63 8.12
C MET A 232 -1.20 -4.00 9.43
N ASP A 233 -2.12 -3.90 10.37
CA ASP A 233 -1.88 -3.44 11.72
C ASP A 233 -1.87 -4.62 12.71
N ASP A 234 -2.76 -5.61 12.50
CA ASP A 234 -2.91 -6.84 13.29
C ASP A 234 -2.98 -6.61 14.83
N ALA A 235 -3.29 -5.38 15.24
CA ALA A 235 -3.19 -4.92 16.63
C ALA A 235 -4.37 -4.00 17.02
N GLY A 236 -5.51 -4.09 16.33
CA GLY A 236 -6.69 -3.25 16.57
C GLY A 236 -7.14 -3.14 18.04
N LEU A 237 -8.09 -2.25 18.32
CA LEU A 237 -8.56 -1.89 19.68
C LEU A 237 -9.20 -3.07 20.45
N LEU A 238 -9.56 -4.14 19.74
CA LEU A 238 -10.13 -5.38 20.28
C LEU A 238 -9.09 -6.28 20.97
N ALA A 239 -7.80 -6.00 20.78
CA ALA A 239 -6.72 -6.64 21.49
C ALA A 239 -6.61 -5.99 22.89
N GLY A 240 -7.59 -6.27 23.75
CA GLY A 240 -7.96 -5.40 24.87
C GLY A 240 -6.79 -4.87 25.69
N ILE A 241 -6.51 -3.55 25.59
CA ILE A 241 -5.60 -2.65 26.35
C ILE A 241 -4.15 -3.13 26.59
N ASN A 242 -3.91 -4.42 26.76
CA ASN A 242 -2.65 -5.09 27.04
C ASN A 242 -2.09 -5.84 25.81
N ARG A 243 -2.49 -5.52 24.57
CA ARG A 243 -1.92 -6.11 23.34
C ARG A 243 -1.31 -5.11 22.31
N PRO A 244 -0.79 -3.91 22.67
CA PRO A 244 0.00 -3.14 21.72
C PRO A 244 1.37 -3.81 21.58
N TYR A 245 1.51 -4.82 20.72
CA TYR A 245 2.76 -5.55 20.52
C TYR A 245 3.02 -5.83 19.04
N PRO A 246 4.30 -6.02 18.67
CA PRO A 246 4.67 -6.77 17.48
C PRO A 246 3.87 -8.06 17.45
N ASN A 247 3.32 -8.33 16.27
CA ASN A 247 2.69 -9.60 15.93
C ASN A 247 3.19 -9.97 14.51
N ASP A 248 2.87 -11.18 14.08
CA ASP A 248 3.40 -11.74 12.84
C ASP A 248 2.98 -10.96 11.58
N PHE A 249 2.03 -10.02 11.67
CA PHE A 249 1.49 -9.26 10.54
C PHE A 249 1.41 -7.73 10.76
N ASN A 250 2.04 -7.17 11.80
CA ASN A 250 2.02 -5.72 12.09
C ASN A 250 3.05 -4.99 11.23
N GLU A 251 2.72 -4.88 9.95
CA GLU A 251 3.56 -4.27 8.94
C GLU A 251 3.74 -2.77 9.22
N TRP A 252 2.67 -2.07 9.63
CA TRP A 252 2.78 -0.64 9.85
C TRP A 252 3.71 -0.32 11.03
N LEU A 253 3.57 -0.98 12.18
CA LEU A 253 4.40 -0.71 13.35
C LEU A 253 5.87 -1.05 13.10
N LYS A 254 6.13 -2.20 12.47
CA LYS A 254 7.49 -2.60 12.11
C LYS A 254 8.16 -1.54 11.25
N ALA A 255 7.51 -1.14 10.17
CA ALA A 255 8.03 -0.14 9.24
C ALA A 255 8.22 1.23 9.89
N ALA A 256 7.34 1.60 10.83
CA ALA A 256 7.41 2.88 11.53
C ALA A 256 8.51 2.95 12.57
N ALA A 257 8.72 1.90 13.36
CA ALA A 257 9.48 2.04 14.60
C ALA A 257 10.55 0.99 14.87
N TYR A 258 10.44 -0.22 14.33
CA TYR A 258 11.39 -1.27 14.67
C TYR A 258 12.79 -0.91 14.13
N ASP A 259 13.76 -0.86 15.04
CA ASP A 259 15.18 -0.65 14.75
C ASP A 259 16.00 -1.36 15.84
N PRO A 260 16.88 -2.32 15.50
CA PRO A 260 17.72 -2.99 16.48
C PRO A 260 18.65 -2.04 17.26
N ASN A 261 18.89 -0.83 16.76
CA ASN A 261 19.67 0.21 17.43
C ASN A 261 18.83 1.10 18.37
N ALA A 262 17.50 0.98 18.35
CA ALA A 262 16.64 1.68 19.29
C ALA A 262 16.80 1.11 20.72
N PRO A 263 16.47 1.89 21.76
CA PRO A 263 16.61 1.43 23.14
C PRO A 263 15.91 0.10 23.42
N ALA A 264 16.61 -0.82 24.11
CA ALA A 264 16.10 -2.14 24.48
C ALA A 264 15.13 -2.13 25.68
N THR A 265 14.59 -0.97 26.06
CA THR A 265 13.70 -0.81 27.21
C THR A 265 12.39 -0.17 26.80
N LEU A 266 11.30 -0.56 27.48
CA LEU A 266 10.00 0.09 27.34
C LEU A 266 10.11 1.56 27.80
N ARG A 267 9.56 2.47 27.01
CA ARG A 267 9.57 3.92 27.27
C ARG A 267 8.18 4.49 27.10
N THR A 268 7.87 5.56 27.83
CA THR A 268 6.55 6.21 27.77
C THR A 268 6.73 7.71 27.55
N ASN A 269 6.00 8.30 26.61
CA ASN A 269 6.02 9.76 26.39
C ASN A 269 5.06 10.49 27.34
N ALA A 270 5.05 11.83 27.28
CA ALA A 270 4.19 12.66 28.13
C ALA A 270 2.67 12.42 27.92
N GLY A 271 2.27 11.90 26.75
CA GLY A 271 0.89 11.53 26.43
C GLY A 271 0.50 10.12 26.89
N GLY A 272 1.41 9.37 27.53
CA GLY A 272 1.16 8.01 27.99
C GLY A 272 1.37 6.91 26.93
N TRP A 273 1.82 7.27 25.73
CA TRP A 273 2.10 6.31 24.65
C TRP A 273 3.43 5.61 24.86
N GLN A 274 3.48 4.33 24.54
CA GLN A 274 4.62 3.47 24.82
C GLN A 274 5.43 3.14 23.57
N ALA A 275 6.75 3.24 23.64
CA ALA A 275 7.65 2.63 22.69
C ALA A 275 8.21 1.35 23.29
N LEU A 276 8.07 0.24 22.58
CA LEU A 276 8.53 -1.06 23.01
C LEU A 276 10.06 -1.16 22.90
N PRO A 277 10.70 -2.16 23.52
CA PRO A 277 12.10 -2.47 23.25
C PRO A 277 12.37 -2.57 21.75
N TYR A 278 13.47 -1.96 21.30
CA TYR A 278 13.89 -1.92 19.89
C TYR A 278 12.90 -1.23 18.95
N HIS A 279 12.02 -0.38 19.51
CA HIS A 279 11.15 0.49 18.75
C HIS A 279 11.47 1.92 19.11
N TRP A 280 11.52 2.82 18.13
CA TRP A 280 11.55 4.26 18.37
C TRP A 280 10.20 4.77 18.87
N MET A 281 10.20 5.88 19.62
CA MET A 281 8.94 6.52 20.01
C MET A 281 8.22 7.04 18.79
N TYR A 282 8.97 7.70 17.89
CA TYR A 282 8.44 8.40 16.75
C TYR A 282 8.88 7.76 15.43
N GLY A 283 7.98 7.76 14.43
CA GLY A 283 8.16 7.08 13.14
C GLY A 283 9.38 7.50 12.30
N PHE A 284 10.02 8.61 12.68
CA PHE A 284 11.28 9.14 12.13
C PHE A 284 12.53 8.72 12.94
N GLY A 285 12.40 7.70 13.79
CA GLY A 285 13.54 7.05 14.44
C GLY A 285 14.07 7.75 15.69
N ARG A 286 13.23 8.45 16.47
CA ARG A 286 13.68 9.27 17.62
C ARG A 286 12.75 9.25 18.82
N GLU A 287 13.27 9.74 19.94
CA GLU A 287 12.62 9.81 21.26
C GLU A 287 11.78 11.07 21.47
N THR A 288 12.12 12.14 20.76
CA THR A 288 11.56 13.48 20.92
C THR A 288 11.01 13.95 19.59
N ASN A 289 9.84 14.59 19.64
CA ASN A 289 9.19 15.19 18.49
C ASN A 289 9.25 16.71 18.63
N THR A 290 9.76 17.37 17.60
CA THR A 290 9.86 18.83 17.50
C THR A 290 9.13 19.34 16.27
N ALA A 291 8.95 20.65 16.17
CA ALA A 291 8.35 21.30 15.01
C ALA A 291 9.11 20.95 13.71
N ALA A 292 10.40 20.65 13.79
CA ALA A 292 11.23 20.28 12.65
C ALA A 292 11.07 18.82 12.21
N ASP A 293 10.21 18.01 12.84
CA ASP A 293 10.16 16.56 12.64
C ASP A 293 8.87 16.01 12.05
N ALA A 294 7.75 16.70 12.26
CA ALA A 294 6.45 16.23 11.82
C ALA A 294 5.46 17.40 11.76
N ASN A 295 4.49 17.29 10.86
CA ASN A 295 3.36 18.22 10.80
C ASN A 295 2.28 17.75 11.77
N TRP A 296 2.03 18.54 12.81
CA TRP A 296 1.00 18.30 13.80
C TRP A 296 0.27 19.59 14.18
N PHE A 297 -0.73 19.52 15.07
CA PHE A 297 -1.47 20.74 15.42
C PHE A 297 -0.58 21.74 16.17
N GLY A 298 -0.30 22.86 15.51
CA GLY A 298 0.52 23.95 16.02
C GLY A 298 2.02 23.84 15.69
N SER A 299 2.43 23.08 14.66
CA SER A 299 3.86 22.88 14.29
C SER A 299 4.57 24.15 13.91
N GLY A 300 3.82 25.20 13.57
CA GLY A 300 4.40 26.43 13.10
C GLY A 300 5.05 26.26 11.72
N ASP A 301 4.84 25.12 11.06
CA ASP A 301 5.17 24.96 9.65
C ASP A 301 4.29 25.90 8.81
N PRO A 302 4.72 26.26 7.58
CA PRO A 302 4.07 27.33 6.82
C PRO A 302 2.70 26.93 6.24
N TYR A 303 2.24 25.69 6.43
CA TYR A 303 1.02 25.16 5.83
C TYR A 303 -0.16 25.06 6.80
N GLU A 304 -0.02 25.59 8.02
CA GLU A 304 -1.07 25.52 9.04
C GLU A 304 -2.27 26.48 8.76
N PRO A 305 -3.52 26.02 9.03
CA PRO A 305 -3.89 24.65 9.31
C PRO A 305 -3.92 23.80 8.03
N GLY A 306 -3.29 22.62 8.07
CA GLY A 306 -3.36 21.67 6.97
C GLY A 306 -2.15 20.76 6.85
N PRO A 307 -2.18 19.81 5.90
CA PRO A 307 -1.04 18.97 5.55
C PRO A 307 0.09 19.76 4.89
N ALA A 308 1.28 19.17 4.91
CA ALA A 308 2.47 19.60 4.20
C ALA A 308 2.72 18.71 2.97
N PRO A 309 3.59 19.13 2.03
CA PRO A 309 4.17 18.21 1.04
C PRO A 309 4.77 16.97 1.71
N VAL A 310 4.59 15.80 1.11
CA VAL A 310 5.09 14.53 1.69
C VAL A 310 6.63 14.47 1.81
N ASP A 311 7.33 15.31 1.05
CA ASP A 311 8.79 15.46 1.05
C ASP A 311 9.27 16.71 1.80
N PHE A 312 8.43 17.36 2.64
CA PHE A 312 8.80 18.60 3.32
C PHE A 312 9.82 18.43 4.45
N TYR A 313 9.73 17.34 5.21
CA TYR A 313 10.62 17.07 6.35
C TYR A 313 11.91 16.36 5.90
N ASP A 314 12.67 17.03 5.03
CA ASP A 314 13.82 16.52 4.29
C ASP A 314 15.19 16.98 4.82
N GLY A 315 15.23 17.72 5.93
CA GLY A 315 16.47 18.21 6.54
C GLY A 315 17.00 19.52 5.96
N THR A 316 16.25 20.19 5.10
CA THR A 316 16.65 21.49 4.52
C THR A 316 16.13 22.67 5.34
N ASP A 317 16.66 23.87 5.05
CA ASP A 317 16.21 25.11 5.70
C ASP A 317 14.97 25.75 5.05
N HIS A 318 14.46 25.13 3.97
CA HIS A 318 13.40 25.64 3.10
C HIS A 318 13.57 27.13 2.75
N GLY A 319 14.81 27.54 2.43
CA GLY A 319 15.13 28.92 2.08
C GLY A 319 15.02 29.88 3.27
N GLY A 320 15.21 29.38 4.49
CA GLY A 320 15.09 30.12 5.74
C GLY A 320 13.64 30.32 6.21
N VAL A 321 12.66 29.74 5.53
CA VAL A 321 11.23 29.82 5.92
C VAL A 321 10.98 28.92 7.13
N PHE A 322 11.47 27.68 7.09
CA PHE A 322 11.27 26.70 8.14
C PHE A 322 12.34 25.62 8.03
N ALA A 323 13.20 25.48 9.04
CA ALA A 323 14.22 24.43 9.03
C ALA A 323 13.62 23.11 9.53
N THR A 324 13.77 22.06 8.73
CA THR A 324 13.36 20.70 9.09
C THR A 324 14.58 19.84 9.43
N ASN A 325 14.35 18.75 10.15
CA ASN A 325 15.28 17.64 10.24
C ASN A 325 14.96 16.64 9.13
N ASP A 326 15.97 15.88 8.68
CA ASP A 326 15.72 14.73 7.82
C ASP A 326 15.00 13.66 8.65
N THR A 327 13.85 13.23 8.14
CA THR A 327 12.95 12.32 8.84
C THR A 327 12.82 10.95 8.18
N ALA A 328 13.68 10.66 7.20
CA ALA A 328 13.93 9.28 6.82
C ALA A 328 14.27 8.45 8.06
N ASN A 329 13.47 7.42 8.33
CA ASN A 329 13.80 6.44 9.37
C ASN A 329 14.88 5.45 8.90
N ALA A 330 15.18 4.44 9.71
CA ALA A 330 16.22 3.45 9.41
C ALA A 330 16.01 2.69 8.08
N TYR A 331 14.79 2.66 7.55
CA TYR A 331 14.47 2.07 6.24
C TYR A 331 14.48 3.08 5.09
N GLY A 332 14.49 4.38 5.39
CA GLY A 332 14.35 5.45 4.38
C GLY A 332 12.90 5.86 4.10
N LEU A 333 11.96 5.51 4.99
CA LEU A 333 10.55 5.91 4.94
C LEU A 333 10.37 7.30 5.57
N TYR A 334 9.48 8.11 4.99
CA TYR A 334 9.07 9.43 5.48
C TYR A 334 7.59 9.45 5.85
N GLY A 335 7.17 10.40 6.69
CA GLY A 335 5.74 10.67 6.93
C GLY A 335 5.01 9.64 7.81
N LEU A 336 5.73 8.75 8.50
CA LEU A 336 5.13 7.78 9.44
C LEU A 336 4.75 8.40 10.80
N ALA A 337 4.94 9.71 10.94
CA ALA A 337 4.58 10.52 12.10
C ALA A 337 4.04 11.88 11.62
N GLY A 338 2.79 12.17 11.93
CA GLY A 338 2.09 13.40 11.58
C GLY A 338 1.59 13.43 10.14
N ASN A 339 1.35 14.65 9.64
CA ASN A 339 0.80 14.94 8.33
C ASN A 339 -0.61 14.38 8.10
N VAL A 340 -0.78 13.10 7.78
CA VAL A 340 -2.09 12.43 7.65
C VAL A 340 -2.09 11.07 8.33
N TRP A 341 -3.24 10.68 8.88
CA TRP A 341 -3.46 9.33 9.37
C TRP A 341 -3.46 8.40 8.16
N GLU A 342 -2.80 7.26 8.27
CA GLU A 342 -2.72 6.30 7.19
C GLU A 342 -3.73 5.17 7.42
N TRP A 343 -4.61 4.93 6.44
CA TRP A 343 -5.51 3.77 6.46
C TRP A 343 -4.73 2.46 6.54
N CYS A 344 -5.08 1.62 7.51
CA CYS A 344 -4.65 0.22 7.57
C CYS A 344 -5.79 -0.71 7.14
N GLN A 345 -5.44 -1.96 6.84
CA GLN A 345 -6.42 -2.96 6.42
C GLN A 345 -7.38 -3.37 7.54
N ASP A 346 -6.86 -3.49 8.75
CA ASP A 346 -7.46 -4.17 9.89
C ASP A 346 -8.64 -3.43 10.53
N TYR A 347 -9.40 -4.18 11.32
CA TYR A 347 -10.48 -3.63 12.13
C TYR A 347 -9.91 -2.69 13.19
N GLY A 348 -10.60 -1.57 13.38
CA GLY A 348 -10.36 -0.70 14.53
C GLY A 348 -10.99 -1.32 15.77
N VAL A 349 -12.24 -0.92 16.05
CA VAL A 349 -12.98 -1.35 17.25
C VAL A 349 -14.19 -2.23 16.92
N SER A 350 -14.59 -2.25 15.64
CA SER A 350 -15.79 -2.90 15.13
C SER A 350 -15.72 -2.95 13.60
N MET A 351 -16.62 -3.72 12.98
CA MET A 351 -16.62 -3.96 11.53
C MET A 351 -16.84 -2.72 10.66
N ASP A 352 -17.44 -1.66 11.18
CA ASP A 352 -17.66 -0.38 10.50
C ASP A 352 -16.48 0.60 10.70
N LYS A 353 -15.41 0.15 11.36
CA LYS A 353 -14.25 0.97 11.68
C LYS A 353 -12.96 0.27 11.31
N ARG A 354 -11.99 1.03 10.80
CA ARG A 354 -10.67 0.52 10.42
C ARG A 354 -9.59 1.21 11.20
N SER A 355 -8.51 0.48 11.45
CA SER A 355 -7.33 1.05 12.09
C SER A 355 -6.75 2.14 11.20
N VAL A 356 -6.31 3.23 11.82
CA VAL A 356 -5.50 4.26 11.17
C VAL A 356 -4.32 4.60 12.08
N ARG A 357 -3.16 4.84 11.46
CA ARG A 357 -1.87 4.98 12.16
C ARG A 357 -1.12 6.25 11.78
N GLY A 358 -0.14 6.63 12.60
CA GLY A 358 0.83 7.69 12.27
C GLY A 358 0.51 9.09 12.77
N GLY A 359 -0.73 9.44 13.13
CA GLY A 359 -1.08 10.82 13.48
C GLY A 359 -1.43 11.67 12.26
N SER A 360 -1.82 12.93 12.44
CA SER A 360 -2.15 13.86 11.33
C SER A 360 -2.22 15.29 11.82
N TRP A 361 -2.01 16.29 10.97
CA TRP A 361 -1.95 17.74 11.26
C TRP A 361 -2.97 18.33 12.28
N ILE A 362 -4.06 17.64 12.63
CA ILE A 362 -5.05 18.03 13.66
C ILE A 362 -4.86 17.46 15.07
N SER A 363 -3.98 16.49 15.26
CA SER A 363 -3.79 15.76 16.54
C SER A 363 -2.77 16.48 17.48
N THR A 364 -2.41 15.95 18.65
CA THR A 364 -1.39 16.60 19.53
C THR A 364 0.02 16.02 19.31
N PRO A 365 1.13 16.73 19.58
CA PRO A 365 2.48 16.22 19.33
C PRO A 365 2.78 14.87 20.02
N GLU A 366 2.16 14.59 21.17
CA GLU A 366 2.32 13.30 21.87
C GLU A 366 1.50 12.16 21.24
N ARG A 367 0.34 12.48 20.64
CA ARG A 367 -0.54 11.54 19.94
C ARG A 367 -0.07 11.28 18.51
N GLN A 368 0.57 12.28 17.90
CA GLN A 368 0.77 12.38 16.46
C GLN A 368 1.96 11.72 15.85
N ALA A 369 2.78 11.12 16.68
CA ALA A 369 4.02 10.60 16.17
C ALA A 369 4.34 9.28 16.85
N ALA A 370 3.73 9.00 18.02
CA ALA A 370 4.02 7.79 18.74
C ALA A 370 3.66 6.59 17.84
N SER A 371 4.62 5.76 17.48
CA SER A 371 4.39 4.65 16.55
C SER A 371 3.40 3.61 17.11
N SER A 372 3.20 3.60 18.43
CA SER A 372 2.15 2.83 19.11
C SER A 372 0.79 3.51 19.16
N CYS A 373 0.68 4.77 18.73
CA CYS A 373 -0.60 5.46 18.68
C CYS A 373 -1.52 4.77 17.68
N TYR A 374 -2.76 4.55 18.12
CA TYR A 374 -3.80 3.94 17.32
C TYR A 374 -5.04 4.83 17.35
N PHE A 375 -5.70 4.92 16.22
CA PHE A 375 -7.02 5.51 16.11
C PHE A 375 -7.87 4.67 15.16
N TYR A 376 -9.12 5.08 14.95
CA TYR A 376 -9.99 4.41 14.01
C TYR A 376 -10.75 5.40 13.15
N GLY A 377 -10.93 5.05 11.89
CA GLY A 377 -11.79 5.74 10.95
C GLY A 377 -13.05 4.94 10.67
N HIS A 378 -14.18 5.61 10.50
CA HIS A 378 -15.37 4.97 9.95
C HIS A 378 -15.13 4.62 8.48
N VAL A 379 -15.50 3.41 8.06
CA VAL A 379 -15.25 2.91 6.70
C VAL A 379 -15.82 3.80 5.59
N GLU A 380 -16.87 4.55 5.89
CA GLU A 380 -17.60 5.46 5.00
C GLU A 380 -17.07 6.92 5.02
N ALA A 381 -16.11 7.24 5.88
CA ALA A 381 -15.62 8.60 6.05
C ALA A 381 -14.51 8.95 5.03
N ALA A 382 -14.77 9.94 4.17
CA ALA A 382 -13.74 10.66 3.41
C ALA A 382 -13.20 11.84 4.24
N ASP A 383 -12.36 11.53 5.22
CA ASP A 383 -11.88 12.49 6.21
C ASP A 383 -10.82 13.47 5.64
N ILE A 384 -10.72 14.66 6.24
CA ILE A 384 -9.72 15.70 5.90
C ILE A 384 -8.31 15.36 6.38
N SER A 385 -8.18 14.38 7.26
CA SER A 385 -6.94 14.02 7.95
C SER A 385 -6.49 12.60 7.63
N PHE A 386 -7.25 11.85 6.83
CA PHE A 386 -6.93 10.47 6.45
C PHE A 386 -6.39 10.41 5.03
N GLY A 387 -5.21 9.83 4.89
CA GLY A 387 -4.60 9.43 3.64
C GLY A 387 -4.33 7.93 3.62
N LEU A 388 -3.39 7.52 2.79
CA LEU A 388 -3.01 6.12 2.64
C LEU A 388 -1.56 5.99 2.20
N ARG A 389 -1.00 4.82 2.49
CA ARG A 389 0.27 4.33 1.96
C ARG A 389 0.03 2.91 1.48
N VAL A 390 0.71 2.55 0.39
CA VAL A 390 0.56 1.22 -0.22
C VAL A 390 1.72 0.32 0.15
N LEU A 391 1.40 -0.95 0.36
CA LEU A 391 2.32 -2.04 0.62
C LEU A 391 2.13 -3.11 -0.46
N ARG A 392 3.18 -3.86 -0.76
CA ARG A 392 3.07 -5.17 -1.43
C ARG A 392 4.12 -6.14 -0.88
N VAL A 393 3.83 -7.43 -0.98
CA VAL A 393 4.79 -8.49 -0.66
C VAL A 393 5.30 -9.06 -1.97
N PRO A 394 6.63 -9.09 -2.19
CA PRO A 394 7.21 -9.84 -3.32
C PRO A 394 6.91 -11.34 -3.24
N GLY A 395 7.31 -12.10 -4.25
CA GLY A 395 7.22 -13.56 -4.24
C GLY A 395 8.17 -14.21 -3.21
N PRO A 396 8.01 -15.51 -2.98
CA PRO A 396 9.04 -16.27 -2.30
C PRO A 396 10.33 -16.22 -3.10
N LYS A 397 11.45 -16.20 -2.38
CA LYS A 397 12.78 -16.22 -2.96
C LYS A 397 12.98 -17.50 -3.76
N GLY A 398 13.39 -17.34 -5.02
CA GLY A 398 13.58 -18.47 -5.93
C GLY A 398 12.34 -18.88 -6.72
N ASP A 399 11.19 -18.21 -6.57
CA ASP A 399 10.00 -18.39 -7.43
C ASP A 399 10.18 -17.60 -8.74
N SER A 400 10.78 -18.28 -9.71
CA SER A 400 11.22 -17.70 -10.99
C SER A 400 10.13 -17.68 -12.05
N ASP A 401 9.13 -18.56 -11.97
CA ASP A 401 8.00 -18.58 -12.89
C ASP A 401 6.76 -17.82 -12.36
N GLY A 402 6.79 -17.40 -11.09
CA GLY A 402 5.86 -16.47 -10.47
C GLY A 402 4.54 -17.10 -10.03
N ASP A 403 4.53 -18.41 -9.76
CA ASP A 403 3.33 -19.17 -9.40
C ASP A 403 3.07 -19.27 -7.88
N ASN A 404 3.97 -18.70 -7.07
CA ASN A 404 3.93 -18.59 -5.61
C ASN A 404 4.35 -19.83 -4.82
N ASP A 405 4.95 -20.82 -5.47
CA ASP A 405 5.72 -21.86 -4.81
C ASP A 405 7.19 -21.86 -5.26
N VAL A 406 7.99 -22.76 -4.67
CA VAL A 406 9.37 -22.98 -5.09
C VAL A 406 9.53 -24.47 -5.30
N ASP A 407 9.74 -24.86 -6.56
CA ASP A 407 9.64 -26.26 -6.96
C ASP A 407 10.72 -26.70 -7.98
N SER A 408 10.44 -27.76 -8.74
CA SER A 408 11.37 -28.30 -9.73
C SER A 408 11.54 -27.42 -10.98
N HIS A 409 10.57 -26.56 -11.31
CA HIS A 409 10.66 -25.58 -12.40
C HIS A 409 11.68 -24.50 -12.04
N ASP A 410 11.65 -24.01 -10.80
CA ASP A 410 12.61 -23.02 -10.32
C ASP A 410 14.04 -23.57 -10.23
N VAL A 411 14.18 -24.82 -9.77
CA VAL A 411 15.47 -25.50 -9.78
C VAL A 411 16.01 -25.59 -11.21
N ALA A 412 15.15 -25.85 -12.20
CA ALA A 412 15.56 -25.93 -13.60
C ALA A 412 15.97 -24.56 -14.15
N HIS A 413 15.28 -23.48 -13.77
CA HIS A 413 15.64 -22.11 -14.13
C HIS A 413 16.98 -21.71 -13.53
N LEU A 414 17.17 -21.88 -12.21
CA LEU A 414 18.44 -21.59 -11.55
C LEU A 414 19.58 -22.38 -12.18
N ALA A 415 19.39 -23.68 -12.47
CA ALA A 415 20.39 -24.50 -13.12
C ALA A 415 20.76 -24.01 -14.54
N ALA A 416 19.79 -23.46 -15.29
CA ALA A 416 20.04 -22.86 -16.60
C ALA A 416 20.80 -21.53 -16.49
N CYS A 417 20.64 -20.83 -15.36
CA CYS A 417 21.26 -19.54 -15.06
C CYS A 417 22.60 -19.64 -14.32
N LEU A 418 23.07 -20.83 -13.93
CA LEU A 418 24.37 -21.00 -13.27
C LEU A 418 25.51 -20.38 -14.08
N SER A 419 26.17 -19.38 -13.50
CA SER A 419 27.40 -18.78 -14.02
C SER A 419 28.64 -19.32 -13.30
N GLY A 420 28.49 -19.74 -12.04
CA GLY A 420 29.53 -20.24 -11.16
C GLY A 420 30.20 -19.15 -10.32
N PRO A 421 30.91 -19.55 -9.24
CA PRO A 421 31.39 -18.65 -8.20
C PRO A 421 32.28 -17.53 -8.76
N ALA A 422 31.97 -16.29 -8.39
CA ALA A 422 32.61 -15.05 -8.83
C ALA A 422 32.60 -14.82 -10.35
N VAL A 423 31.63 -15.40 -11.07
CA VAL A 423 31.41 -15.17 -12.49
C VAL A 423 30.09 -14.42 -12.67
N ALA A 424 30.17 -13.11 -12.81
CA ALA A 424 28.99 -12.26 -12.89
C ALA A 424 27.96 -12.76 -13.92
N GLN A 425 26.72 -12.94 -13.49
CA GLN A 425 25.58 -13.27 -14.32
C GLN A 425 25.00 -11.99 -14.94
N THR A 426 25.27 -11.77 -16.23
CA THR A 426 24.85 -10.54 -16.92
C THR A 426 23.61 -10.71 -17.79
N GLN A 427 23.04 -11.93 -17.86
CA GLN A 427 21.83 -12.17 -18.65
C GLN A 427 20.62 -11.62 -17.89
N GLU A 428 19.83 -10.79 -18.58
CA GLU A 428 18.63 -10.17 -18.00
C GLU A 428 17.61 -11.22 -17.52
N SER A 429 17.45 -12.31 -18.26
CA SER A 429 16.57 -13.43 -17.91
C SER A 429 17.05 -14.28 -16.73
N CYS A 430 18.23 -14.00 -16.17
CA CYS A 430 18.82 -14.73 -15.06
C CYS A 430 19.09 -13.83 -13.84
N GLN A 431 18.69 -12.56 -13.88
CA GLN A 431 18.86 -11.66 -12.74
C GLN A 431 18.00 -12.06 -11.54
N ASP A 432 16.90 -12.76 -11.79
CA ASP A 432 16.00 -13.33 -10.79
C ASP A 432 16.56 -14.59 -10.11
N ALA A 433 17.56 -15.23 -10.72
CA ALA A 433 18.28 -16.38 -10.16
C ALA A 433 19.45 -15.98 -9.24
N ILE A 434 19.79 -14.68 -9.18
CA ILE A 434 20.75 -14.12 -8.20
C ILE A 434 19.98 -13.86 -6.91
N LEU A 435 20.24 -14.68 -5.91
CA LEU A 435 19.45 -14.78 -4.70
C LEU A 435 20.19 -14.20 -3.49
N ASP A 436 21.50 -14.35 -3.34
CA ASP A 436 22.25 -13.92 -2.14
C ASP A 436 22.75 -12.47 -2.11
N GLU A 437 22.31 -11.63 -3.05
CA GLU A 437 22.69 -10.21 -3.18
C GLU A 437 24.14 -9.97 -3.66
N ASP A 438 24.78 -10.96 -4.31
CA ASP A 438 26.01 -10.76 -5.08
C ASP A 438 25.76 -10.53 -6.58
N ASP A 439 26.74 -10.83 -7.45
CA ASP A 439 26.62 -10.62 -8.89
C ASP A 439 26.63 -11.91 -9.74
N ASP A 440 26.64 -13.09 -9.13
CA ASP A 440 26.70 -14.39 -9.81
C ASP A 440 25.55 -15.34 -9.46
N VAL A 441 25.49 -16.48 -10.13
CA VAL A 441 24.51 -17.55 -9.83
C VAL A 441 25.29 -18.83 -9.57
N ASP A 442 25.31 -19.27 -8.32
CA ASP A 442 26.13 -20.38 -7.87
C ASP A 442 25.46 -21.30 -6.80
N GLN A 443 26.26 -21.94 -5.93
CA GLN A 443 25.74 -22.86 -4.91
C GLN A 443 25.14 -22.13 -3.70
N GLU A 444 25.53 -20.88 -3.43
CA GLU A 444 24.96 -20.06 -2.37
C GLU A 444 23.51 -19.68 -2.72
N ASP A 445 23.24 -19.33 -3.97
CA ASP A 445 21.88 -19.14 -4.49
C ASP A 445 21.06 -20.42 -4.42
N PHE A 446 21.63 -21.55 -4.85
CA PHE A 446 20.94 -22.83 -4.75
C PHE A 446 20.59 -23.19 -3.30
N GLY A 447 21.46 -22.84 -2.34
CA GLY A 447 21.18 -23.03 -0.91
C GLY A 447 19.97 -22.22 -0.44
N LEU A 448 19.79 -21.01 -0.99
CA LEU A 448 18.64 -20.14 -0.69
C LEU A 448 17.35 -20.61 -1.35
N LEU A 449 17.41 -21.05 -2.61
CA LEU A 449 16.29 -21.67 -3.30
C LEU A 449 15.85 -22.93 -2.55
N GLN A 450 16.80 -23.81 -2.20
CA GLN A 450 16.53 -25.04 -1.46
C GLN A 450 15.85 -24.79 -0.12
N ALA A 451 16.21 -23.70 0.58
CA ALA A 451 15.58 -23.34 1.85
C ALA A 451 14.10 -22.99 1.69
N CYS A 452 13.69 -22.57 0.50
CA CYS A 452 12.32 -22.17 0.18
C CYS A 452 11.52 -23.23 -0.57
N MET A 453 12.18 -24.31 -1.01
CA MET A 453 11.57 -25.40 -1.75
C MET A 453 10.41 -26.02 -0.95
N SER A 454 9.20 -25.90 -1.50
CA SER A 454 7.95 -26.36 -0.89
C SER A 454 7.28 -27.44 -1.74
N GLY A 455 7.57 -27.47 -3.04
CA GLY A 455 7.01 -28.39 -4.02
C GLY A 455 5.79 -27.82 -4.74
N GLU A 456 5.47 -28.43 -5.89
CA GLU A 456 4.38 -28.03 -6.80
C GLU A 456 3.04 -27.89 -6.07
N ASP A 457 2.36 -26.77 -6.30
CA ASP A 457 1.10 -26.35 -5.69
C ASP A 457 1.16 -26.17 -4.14
N VAL A 458 2.35 -26.08 -3.55
CA VAL A 458 2.55 -25.90 -2.11
C VAL A 458 3.20 -24.55 -1.84
N LEU A 459 2.44 -23.61 -1.25
CA LEU A 459 2.97 -22.30 -0.88
C LEU A 459 4.24 -22.41 -0.02
N ALA A 460 5.26 -21.63 -0.38
CA ALA A 460 6.49 -21.52 0.39
C ALA A 460 6.24 -21.02 1.85
N PRO A 461 7.16 -21.31 2.79
CA PRO A 461 7.14 -20.75 4.14
C PRO A 461 7.17 -19.21 4.14
N LEU A 462 6.58 -18.55 5.16
CA LEU A 462 6.51 -17.08 5.19
C LEU A 462 7.89 -16.41 5.19
N GLU A 463 8.91 -16.98 5.84
CA GLU A 463 10.28 -16.42 5.85
C GLU A 463 10.95 -16.33 4.46
N CYS A 464 10.38 -17.00 3.46
CA CYS A 464 10.88 -17.00 2.08
C CYS A 464 10.43 -15.80 1.26
N TYR A 465 9.40 -15.07 1.69
CA TYR A 465 8.85 -13.94 0.94
C TYR A 465 9.76 -12.72 1.12
N ARG A 466 10.42 -12.27 0.03
CA ARG A 466 11.58 -11.36 0.11
C ARG A 466 11.66 -10.21 -0.88
#